data_AF-A0A0F9FPX0-F1
#
_entry.id   AF-A0A0F9FPX0-F1
#
_cell.length_a   1.000
_cell.length_b   1.000
_cell.length_c   1.000
_cell.angle_alpha   90.00
_cell.angle_beta   90.00
_cell.angle_gamma   90.00
#
_symmetry.space_group_name_H-M   'P 1'
#
loop_
_entity.id
_entity.type
_entity.pdbx_description
1 polymer ?
#
loop_
_entity_poly.entity_id
_entity_poly.type
_entity_poly.pdbx_seq_one_letter_code
_entity_poly.pdbx_strand_id
1 'polypeptide(L)'
;SKFGIFLILITQRPYKIDQDALSQCNSQFILRITNPEDQNAISASSEKLSSNLLQDLPGLNRGEAVIVGNLTRAPVMVKIRRRNTREGGSDIDVIGRLHEARDEAQEESEDTGERAREELRQLRGE
;
A
#
# COMPACT_ATOMS: atom_id res chain seq x y z
N SER A 1 -17.92 15.44 15.12
CA SER A 1 -17.71 16.82 14.60
C SER A 1 -17.52 17.89 15.67
N LYS A 2 -17.77 17.62 16.96
CA LYS A 2 -17.67 18.60 18.08
C LYS A 2 -16.39 19.46 18.11
N PHE A 3 -15.28 18.96 17.57
CA PHE A 3 -13.97 19.63 17.60
C PHE A 3 -13.42 19.99 16.21
N GLY A 4 -14.19 19.82 15.13
CA GLY A 4 -13.72 20.10 13.77
C GLY A 4 -12.59 19.19 13.27
N ILE A 5 -12.33 18.06 13.95
CA ILE A 5 -11.32 17.07 13.55
C ILE A 5 -11.93 16.10 12.55
N PHE A 6 -11.16 15.78 11.51
CA PHE A 6 -11.50 14.80 10.48
C PHE A 6 -10.46 13.68 10.49
N LEU A 7 -10.94 12.44 10.36
CA LEU A 7 -10.12 11.25 10.18
C LEU A 7 -10.36 10.71 8.77
N ILE A 8 -9.28 10.36 8.08
CA ILE A 8 -9.34 9.65 6.80
C ILE A 8 -8.64 8.31 7.01
N LEU A 9 -9.40 7.22 6.88
CA LEU A 9 -8.88 5.87 6.94
C LEU A 9 -8.68 5.34 5.52
N ILE A 10 -7.48 4.83 5.24
CA ILE A 10 -7.11 4.27 3.93
C ILE A 10 -6.61 2.85 4.16
N THR A 11 -7.25 1.87 3.53
CA THR A 11 -6.89 0.45 3.63
C THR A 11 -7.18 -0.28 2.32
N GLN A 12 -6.42 -1.34 2.07
CA GLN A 12 -6.70 -2.30 0.99
C GLN A 12 -7.51 -3.51 1.48
N ARG A 13 -7.70 -3.65 2.79
CA ARG A 13 -8.40 -4.77 3.45
C ARG A 13 -9.37 -4.24 4.51
N PRO A 14 -10.52 -3.67 4.11
CA PRO A 14 -11.54 -3.23 5.07
C PRO A 14 -11.93 -4.32 6.07
N TYR A 15 -11.99 -5.61 5.71
CA TYR A 15 -12.38 -6.66 6.68
C TYR A 15 -11.46 -6.76 7.92
N LYS A 16 -10.22 -6.26 7.84
CA LYS A 16 -9.26 -6.24 8.96
C LYS A 16 -9.41 -5.04 9.89
N ILE A 17 -10.18 -4.04 9.47
CA ILE A 17 -10.41 -2.85 10.28
C ILE A 17 -11.55 -3.18 11.24
N ASP A 18 -11.40 -2.68 12.47
CA ASP A 18 -12.45 -2.76 13.47
C ASP A 18 -13.78 -2.23 12.91
N GLN A 19 -14.85 -3.00 13.12
CA GLN A 19 -16.16 -2.72 12.53
C GLN A 19 -16.77 -1.42 13.09
N ASP A 20 -16.52 -1.09 14.36
CA ASP A 20 -16.98 0.16 14.94
C ASP A 20 -16.24 1.33 14.27
N ALA A 21 -14.93 1.22 14.08
CA ALA A 21 -14.16 2.25 13.36
C ALA A 21 -14.64 2.45 11.92
N LEU A 22 -14.94 1.37 11.19
CA LEU A 22 -15.49 1.44 9.84
C LEU A 22 -16.91 2.05 9.83
N SER A 23 -17.77 1.67 10.77
CA SER A 23 -19.14 2.21 10.86
C SER A 23 -19.17 3.73 11.12
N GLN A 24 -18.15 4.27 11.81
CA GLN A 24 -18.01 5.71 12.01
C GLN A 24 -17.52 6.46 10.76
N CYS A 25 -17.08 5.74 9.71
CA CYS A 25 -16.68 6.33 8.44
C CYS A 25 -17.92 6.68 7.59
N ASN A 26 -18.56 7.79 7.96
CA ASN A 26 -19.79 8.32 7.35
C ASN A 26 -19.71 8.62 5.85
N SER A 27 -18.52 8.63 5.24
CA SER A 27 -18.33 8.84 3.80
C SER A 27 -17.19 7.96 3.32
N GLN A 28 -17.42 7.25 2.23
CA GLN A 28 -16.51 6.21 1.76
C GLN A 28 -16.25 6.39 0.26
N PHE A 29 -14.98 6.27 -0.10
CA PHE A 29 -14.51 6.19 -1.48
C PHE A 29 -14.09 4.75 -1.72
N ILE A 30 -14.95 3.99 -2.40
CA ILE A 30 -14.77 2.56 -2.57
C ILE A 30 -14.21 2.34 -3.98
N LEU A 31 -12.95 1.95 -4.05
CA LEU A 31 -12.30 1.56 -5.31
C LEU A 31 -12.63 0.09 -5.61
N ARG A 32 -12.01 -0.46 -6.67
CA ARG A 32 -12.16 -1.87 -7.02
C ARG A 32 -11.86 -2.78 -5.84
N ILE A 33 -12.86 -3.57 -5.44
CA ILE A 33 -12.76 -4.61 -4.42
C ILE A 33 -13.34 -5.91 -5.00
N THR A 34 -12.55 -6.98 -4.96
CA THR A 34 -12.96 -8.29 -5.49
C THR A 34 -13.19 -9.32 -4.38
N ASN A 35 -12.56 -9.16 -3.22
CA ASN A 35 -12.67 -10.09 -2.12
C ASN A 35 -14.09 -10.01 -1.47
N PRO A 36 -14.81 -11.13 -1.33
CA PRO A 36 -16.14 -11.15 -0.71
C PRO A 36 -16.18 -10.69 0.75
N GLU A 37 -15.17 -11.01 1.56
CA GLU A 37 -15.08 -10.55 2.95
C GLU A 37 -14.95 -9.03 3.04
N ASP A 38 -14.16 -8.44 2.14
CA ASP A 38 -14.04 -6.98 2.04
C ASP A 38 -15.34 -6.32 1.58
N GLN A 39 -16.04 -6.91 0.60
CA GLN A 39 -17.36 -6.45 0.18
C GLN A 39 -18.38 -6.50 1.33
N ASN A 40 -18.35 -7.57 2.13
CA ASN A 40 -19.23 -7.73 3.29
C ASN A 40 -18.92 -6.70 4.38
N ALA A 41 -17.63 -6.44 4.67
CA ALA A 41 -17.23 -5.42 5.63
C ALA A 41 -17.70 -4.02 5.20
N ILE A 42 -17.55 -3.69 3.91
CA ILE A 42 -18.06 -2.44 3.33
C ILE A 42 -19.59 -2.37 3.47
N SER A 43 -20.29 -3.43 3.08
CA SER A 43 -21.76 -3.50 3.17
C SER A 43 -22.27 -3.32 4.60
N ALA A 44 -21.61 -3.96 5.57
CA ALA A 44 -22.00 -3.87 6.97
C ALA A 44 -21.72 -2.49 7.57
N SER A 45 -20.74 -1.76 7.03
CA SER A 45 -20.38 -0.41 7.48
C SER A 45 -21.16 0.72 6.79
N SER A 46 -21.92 0.43 5.72
CA SER A 46 -22.49 1.44 4.83
C SER A 46 -23.97 1.20 4.54
N GLU A 47 -24.84 1.96 5.20
CA GLU A 47 -26.31 1.84 5.05
C GLU A 47 -26.82 2.18 3.64
N LYS A 48 -26.10 3.03 2.90
CA LYS A 48 -26.54 3.57 1.60
C LYS A 48 -26.13 2.70 0.41
N LEU A 49 -25.52 1.54 0.65
CA LEU A 49 -24.92 0.74 -0.40
C LEU A 49 -25.78 -0.49 -0.70
N SER A 50 -26.27 -0.60 -1.94
CA SER A 50 -27.14 -1.69 -2.36
C SER A 50 -26.35 -2.94 -2.73
N SER A 51 -27.00 -4.11 -2.64
CA SER A 51 -26.40 -5.39 -3.05
C SER A 51 -25.93 -5.38 -4.51
N ASN A 52 -26.66 -4.71 -5.41
CA ASN A 52 -26.31 -4.63 -6.81
C ASN A 52 -25.02 -3.80 -6.99
N LEU A 53 -24.88 -2.70 -6.24
CA LEU A 53 -23.69 -1.86 -6.31
C LEU A 53 -22.45 -2.56 -5.75
N LEU A 54 -22.60 -3.44 -4.75
CA LEU A 54 -21.51 -4.32 -4.28
C LEU A 54 -21.02 -5.24 -5.40
N GLN A 55 -21.95 -5.84 -6.15
CA GLN A 55 -21.64 -6.75 -7.26
C GLN A 55 -20.92 -6.05 -8.41
N ASP A 56 -21.07 -4.72 -8.53
CA ASP A 56 -20.37 -3.92 -9.52
C ASP A 56 -18.94 -3.53 -9.10
N LEU A 57 -18.61 -3.56 -7.80
CA LEU A 57 -17.28 -3.17 -7.28
C LEU A 57 -16.11 -3.94 -7.92
N PRO A 58 -16.20 -5.26 -8.19
CA PRO A 58 -15.14 -6.00 -8.87
C PRO A 58 -14.86 -5.52 -10.30
N GLY A 59 -15.85 -4.91 -10.96
CA GLY A 59 -15.81 -4.43 -12.34
C GLY A 59 -15.21 -3.03 -12.52
N LEU A 60 -14.97 -2.30 -11.43
CA LEU A 60 -14.35 -0.98 -11.49
C LEU A 60 -12.93 -1.05 -12.08
N ASN A 61 -12.60 -0.11 -12.97
CA ASN A 61 -11.25 0.02 -13.49
C ASN A 61 -10.32 0.78 -12.52
N ARG A 62 -9.02 0.74 -12.79
CA ARG A 62 -8.05 1.54 -12.03
C ARG A 62 -8.38 3.03 -12.17
N GLY A 63 -8.55 3.69 -11.03
CA GLY A 63 -8.95 5.10 -10.97
C GLY A 63 -10.45 5.32 -11.01
N GLU A 64 -11.28 4.29 -11.02
CA GLU A 64 -12.73 4.41 -10.81
C GLU A 64 -13.07 4.12 -9.34
N ALA A 65 -14.09 4.80 -8.84
CA ALA A 65 -14.56 4.65 -7.48
C ALA A 65 -16.06 4.88 -7.37
N VAL A 66 -16.67 4.25 -6.39
CA VAL A 66 -18.02 4.51 -5.92
C VAL A 66 -17.93 5.36 -4.65
N ILE A 67 -18.60 6.51 -4.64
CA ILE A 67 -18.68 7.40 -3.47
C ILE A 67 -20.05 7.26 -2.83
N VAL A 68 -20.06 6.94 -1.54
CA VAL A 68 -21.27 6.83 -0.71
C VAL A 68 -21.13 7.60 0.61
N GLY A 69 -22.26 7.79 1.28
CA GLY A 69 -22.31 8.38 2.62
C GLY A 69 -22.82 9.81 2.62
N ASN A 70 -22.28 10.68 3.48
CA ASN A 70 -22.75 12.05 3.67
C ASN A 70 -22.18 13.07 2.68
N LEU A 71 -21.11 12.72 1.95
CA LEU A 71 -20.58 13.57 0.87
C LEU A 71 -21.50 13.63 -0.35
N THR A 72 -22.39 12.64 -0.53
CA THR A 72 -23.24 12.51 -1.71
C THR A 72 -24.68 12.17 -1.30
N ARG A 73 -25.67 12.66 -2.06
CA ARG A 73 -27.09 12.37 -1.77
C ARG A 73 -27.49 10.94 -2.15
N ALA A 74 -26.79 10.37 -3.13
CA ALA A 74 -26.94 9.01 -3.62
C ALA A 74 -25.54 8.45 -3.94
N PRO A 75 -25.39 7.13 -4.06
CA PRO A 75 -24.16 6.55 -4.57
C PRO A 75 -23.82 7.11 -5.95
N VAL A 76 -22.58 7.56 -6.13
CA VAL A 76 -22.10 8.08 -7.42
C VAL A 76 -20.85 7.34 -7.86
N MET A 77 -20.82 6.94 -9.12
CA MET A 77 -19.63 6.39 -9.75
C MET A 77 -18.82 7.54 -10.35
N VAL A 78 -17.53 7.56 -10.05
CA VAL A 78 -16.62 8.64 -10.49
C VAL A 78 -15.34 8.06 -11.07
N LYS A 79 -14.72 8.84 -11.96
CA LYS A 79 -13.35 8.63 -12.41
C LYS A 79 -12.42 9.62 -11.71
N ILE A 80 -11.55 9.10 -10.88
CA ILE A 80 -10.54 9.86 -10.14
C ILE A 80 -9.46 10.34 -11.13
N ARG A 81 -9.24 11.66 -11.16
CA ARG A 81 -8.16 12.26 -11.95
C ARG A 81 -6.79 11.76 -11.50
N ARG A 82 -5.79 11.92 -12.37
CA ARG A 82 -4.39 11.70 -11.96
C ARG A 82 -3.97 12.71 -10.89
N ARG A 83 -3.06 12.26 -10.03
CA ARG A 83 -2.45 13.07 -8.98
C ARG A 83 -1.57 14.16 -9.59
N ASN A 84 -1.52 15.34 -8.96
CA ASN A 84 -0.64 16.45 -9.38
C ASN A 84 0.70 16.47 -8.62
N THR A 85 0.75 15.81 -7.47
CA THR A 85 1.91 15.74 -6.59
C THR A 85 2.73 14.45 -6.85
N ARG A 86 4.04 14.49 -6.57
CA ARG A 86 4.96 13.37 -6.83
C ARG A 86 4.73 12.19 -5.88
N GLU A 87 4.71 10.98 -6.43
CA GLU A 87 4.66 9.73 -5.67
C GLU A 87 5.91 9.56 -4.82
N GLY A 88 5.69 9.27 -3.53
CA GLY A 88 6.71 8.80 -2.61
C GLY A 88 6.40 7.35 -2.28
N GLY A 89 7.43 6.51 -2.19
CA GLY A 89 7.28 5.06 -2.05
C GLY A 89 7.18 4.36 -3.41
N SER A 90 8.27 4.34 -4.15
CA SER A 90 8.45 3.36 -5.23
C SER A 90 8.82 2.01 -4.60
N ASP A 91 8.54 0.93 -5.32
CA ASP A 91 9.14 -0.36 -4.98
C ASP A 91 10.67 -0.18 -4.90
N ILE A 92 11.27 -0.77 -3.86
CA ILE A 92 12.71 -0.81 -3.74
C ILE A 92 13.22 -1.67 -4.90
N ASP A 93 14.23 -1.20 -5.62
CA ASP A 93 14.91 -2.05 -6.59
C ASP A 93 15.74 -3.10 -5.85
N VAL A 94 15.08 -4.21 -5.51
CA VAL A 94 15.70 -5.30 -4.77
C VAL A 94 16.83 -5.93 -5.57
N ILE A 95 16.69 -6.00 -6.90
CA ILE A 95 17.69 -6.62 -7.77
C ILE A 95 18.93 -5.73 -7.86
N GLY A 96 18.76 -4.43 -8.09
CA GLY A 96 19.87 -3.47 -8.05
C GLY A 96 20.61 -3.50 -6.71
N ARG A 97 19.86 -3.45 -5.60
CA ARG A 97 20.42 -3.54 -4.24
C ARG A 97 21.19 -4.84 -3.98
N LEU A 98 20.71 -5.97 -4.52
CA LEU A 98 21.39 -7.26 -4.39
C LEU A 98 22.69 -7.30 -5.19
N HIS A 99 22.73 -6.69 -6.37
CA HIS A 99 23.97 -6.58 -7.15
C HIS A 99 25.01 -5.72 -6.42
N GLU A 100 24.62 -4.55 -5.94
CA GLU A 100 25.48 -3.66 -5.13
C GLU A 100 26.07 -4.41 -3.93
N ALA A 101 25.22 -5.07 -3.13
CA ALA A 101 25.65 -5.79 -1.95
C ALA A 101 26.58 -6.99 -2.27
N ARG A 102 26.39 -7.64 -3.42
CA ARG A 102 27.27 -8.73 -3.87
C ARG A 102 28.63 -8.19 -4.25
N ASP A 103 28.68 -7.11 -5.01
CA ASP A 103 29.92 -6.53 -5.49
C ASP A 103 30.76 -6.00 -4.31
N GLU A 104 30.13 -5.32 -3.35
CA GLU A 104 30.75 -4.93 -2.07
C GLU A 104 31.35 -6.14 -1.32
N ALA A 105 30.62 -7.25 -1.22
CA ALA A 105 31.10 -8.45 -0.52
C ALA A 105 32.28 -9.14 -1.26
N GLN A 106 32.33 -9.04 -2.59
CA GLN A 106 33.46 -9.53 -3.37
C GLN A 106 34.71 -8.68 -3.13
N GLU A 107 34.57 -7.36 -3.14
CA GLU A 107 35.66 -6.43 -2.85
C GLU A 107 36.22 -6.64 -1.43
N GLU A 108 35.36 -6.80 -0.42
CA GLU A 108 35.79 -7.09 0.96
C GLU A 108 36.55 -8.42 1.07
N SER A 109 36.11 -9.44 0.33
CA SER A 109 36.76 -10.76 0.33
C SER A 109 38.14 -10.70 -0.33
N GLU A 110 38.28 -9.90 -1.39
CA GLU A 110 39.55 -9.66 -2.08
C GLU A 110 40.54 -8.88 -1.20
N ASP A 111 40.10 -7.78 -0.57
CA ASP A 111 40.92 -6.97 0.35
C ASP A 111 41.35 -7.79 1.59
N THR A 112 40.46 -8.61 2.13
CA THR A 112 40.80 -9.54 3.23
C THR A 112 41.83 -10.59 2.80
N GLY A 113 41.70 -11.10 1.57
CA GLY A 113 42.64 -12.05 0.99
C GLY A 113 44.03 -11.45 0.76
N GLU A 114 44.13 -10.20 0.31
CA GLU A 114 45.39 -9.48 0.14
C GLU A 114 46.08 -9.22 1.48
N ARG A 115 45.35 -8.72 2.49
CA ARG A 115 45.89 -8.48 3.84
C ARG A 115 46.47 -9.74 4.47
N ALA A 116 45.76 -10.86 4.38
CA ALA A 116 46.23 -12.14 4.91
C ALA A 116 47.51 -12.62 4.21
N ARG A 117 47.65 -12.39 2.89
CA ARG A 117 48.86 -12.72 2.14
C ARG A 117 50.04 -11.82 2.53
N GLU A 118 49.78 -10.54 2.78
CA GLU A 118 50.80 -9.57 3.19
C GLU A 118 51.32 -9.86 4.60
N GLU A 119 50.44 -10.19 5.56
CA GLU A 119 50.83 -10.64 6.91
C GLU A 119 51.66 -11.93 6.86
N LEU A 120 51.24 -12.92 6.04
CA LEU A 120 52.00 -14.16 5.85
C LEU A 120 53.39 -13.92 5.25
N ARG A 121 53.53 -12.92 4.39
CA ARG A 121 54.82 -12.52 3.81
C ARG A 121 55.73 -11.91 4.88
N GLN A 122 55.20 -11.02 5.72
CA GLN A 122 55.94 -10.43 6.83
C GLN A 122 56.38 -11.47 7.86
N LEU A 123 55.54 -12.47 8.15
CA LEU A 123 55.86 -13.57 9.08
C LEU A 123 56.92 -14.54 8.51
N ARG A 124 57.01 -14.69 7.17
CA ARG A 124 58.01 -15.54 6.50
C ARG A 124 59.38 -14.88 6.34
N GLY A 125 59.53 -13.60 6.69
CA GLY A 125 60.84 -12.94 6.80
C GLY A 125 61.57 -12.72 5.47
N GLU A 126 60.85 -12.30 4.43
CA GLU A 126 61.40 -11.58 3.26
C GLU A 126 61.04 -10.10 3.35
#